data_AF-A0A7R8CXZ6-F1
#
_entry.id   AF-A0A7R8CXZ6-F1
#
_cell.length_a   1.000
_cell.length_b   1.000
_cell.length_c   1.000
_cell.angle_alpha   90.00
_cell.angle_beta   90.00
_cell.angle_gamma   90.00
#
_symmetry.space_group_name_H-M   'P 1'
#
loop_
_entity.id
_entity.type
_entity.pdbx_description
1 polymer ?
#
loop_
_entity_poly.entity_id
_entity_poly.type
_entity_poly.pdbx_seq_one_letter_code
_entity_poly.pdbx_strand_id
1 'polypeptide(L)'
;MQESNGNDNQKVEGTFTVKTGLAQMMKGGLIMDVINAEQAKIAEEAGACAVMALERVPADIRKDGGVARMSDPRLIKEIQAAVTIPVFAKVRIGHFVEAQILEALKVDMIDESEVLTPADDQHHIDKTGFKVPFVCGARNLGEALRRIAEGAAMIRTKGEAGTGTYLF
;
A
#
# COMPACT_ATOMS: atom_id res chain seq x y z
N MET A 1 41.89 -16.51 28.42
CA MET A 1 40.76 -17.01 27.61
C MET A 1 40.29 -15.84 26.76
N GLN A 2 40.33 -15.98 25.44
CA GLN A 2 39.89 -14.92 24.50
C GLN A 2 38.37 -14.74 24.60
N GLU A 3 37.92 -13.53 24.87
CA GLU A 3 36.54 -13.12 24.61
C GLU A 3 36.44 -12.82 23.10
N SER A 4 35.73 -13.70 22.39
CA SER A 4 35.41 -13.51 20.98
C SER A 4 34.32 -12.43 20.84
N ASN A 5 34.70 -11.26 20.32
CA ASN A 5 33.77 -10.27 19.80
C ASN A 5 33.01 -10.85 18.60
N GLY A 6 31.80 -11.37 18.85
CA GLY A 6 30.84 -11.72 17.81
C GLY A 6 30.21 -10.46 17.24
N ASN A 7 30.77 -9.95 16.15
CA ASN A 7 30.15 -8.88 15.37
C ASN A 7 29.02 -9.50 14.53
N ASP A 8 27.87 -9.70 15.16
CA ASP A 8 26.66 -10.22 14.53
C ASP A 8 26.07 -9.12 13.63
N ASN A 9 26.59 -9.03 12.40
CA ASN A 9 26.01 -8.22 11.33
C ASN A 9 24.72 -8.89 10.84
N GLN A 10 23.72 -9.01 11.71
CA GLN A 10 22.40 -9.48 11.35
C GLN A 10 21.79 -8.46 10.40
N LYS A 11 21.54 -8.86 9.15
CA LYS A 11 20.82 -8.03 8.17
C LYS A 11 19.44 -7.68 8.76
N VAL A 12 19.29 -6.41 9.15
CA VAL A 12 18.05 -5.85 9.69
C VAL A 12 17.07 -5.60 8.54
N GLU A 13 16.47 -6.67 8.01
CA GLU A 13 15.48 -6.61 6.94
C GLU A 13 14.05 -6.53 7.51
N GLY A 14 13.21 -5.66 6.94
CA GLY A 14 11.77 -5.60 7.27
C GLY A 14 11.43 -5.01 8.64
N THR A 15 12.37 -4.36 9.34
CA THR A 15 12.06 -3.66 10.59
C THR A 15 11.18 -2.43 10.35
N PHE A 16 10.45 -2.03 11.40
CA PHE A 16 9.59 -0.84 11.34
C PHE A 16 10.36 0.41 10.89
N THR A 17 11.59 0.59 11.36
CA THR A 17 12.45 1.72 10.94
C THR A 17 12.70 1.71 9.43
N VAL A 18 13.04 0.56 8.84
CA VAL A 18 13.26 0.43 7.39
C VAL A 18 11.97 0.70 6.61
N LYS A 19 10.84 0.13 7.07
CA LYS A 19 9.52 0.33 6.47
C LYS A 19 9.11 1.81 6.44
N THR A 20 9.28 2.50 7.56
CA THR A 20 8.99 3.94 7.65
C THR A 20 9.94 4.76 6.80
N GLY A 21 11.21 4.35 6.66
CA GLY A 21 12.18 4.98 5.76
C GLY A 21 11.71 5.04 4.31
N LEU A 22 11.16 3.94 3.79
CA LEU A 22 10.57 3.94 2.44
C LEU A 22 9.40 4.92 2.33
N ALA A 23 8.53 4.98 3.34
CA ALA A 23 7.44 5.94 3.38
C ALA A 23 7.94 7.40 3.45
N GLN A 24 9.07 7.67 4.12
CA GLN A 24 9.68 9.01 4.14
C GLN A 24 10.18 9.46 2.77
N MET A 25 10.67 8.53 1.94
CA MET A 25 11.14 8.84 0.58
C MET A 25 10.01 9.34 -0.33
N MET A 26 8.76 9.06 0.00
CA MET A 26 7.59 9.51 -0.75
C MET A 26 7.12 10.93 -0.38
N LYS A 27 7.75 11.57 0.63
CA LYS A 27 7.35 12.91 1.09
C LYS A 27 7.52 13.95 -0.02
N GLY A 28 6.50 14.78 -0.19
CA GLY A 28 6.47 15.84 -1.19
C GLY A 28 6.18 15.36 -2.62
N GLY A 29 5.99 14.06 -2.82
CA GLY A 29 5.59 13.49 -4.11
C GLY A 29 4.09 13.25 -4.24
N LEU A 30 3.69 12.75 -5.41
CA LEU A 30 2.33 12.36 -5.75
C LEU A 30 2.28 10.86 -6.09
N ILE A 31 1.31 10.15 -5.50
CA ILE A 31 1.01 8.75 -5.83
C ILE A 31 -0.22 8.72 -6.72
N MET A 32 -0.11 8.14 -7.92
CA MET A 32 -1.21 8.11 -8.89
C MET A 32 -1.86 6.73 -9.01
N ASP A 33 -3.18 6.68 -8.91
CA ASP A 33 -4.01 5.51 -9.20
C ASP A 33 -3.98 5.21 -10.71
N VAL A 34 -3.65 3.98 -11.11
CA VAL A 34 -3.54 3.54 -12.52
C VAL A 34 -4.19 2.17 -12.75
N ILE A 35 -4.81 1.98 -13.91
CA ILE A 35 -5.54 0.74 -14.26
C ILE A 35 -4.88 -0.10 -15.35
N ASN A 36 -3.78 0.35 -15.95
CA ASN A 36 -3.03 -0.38 -16.96
C ASN A 36 -1.58 0.16 -17.08
N ALA A 37 -0.74 -0.52 -17.86
CA ALA A 37 0.64 -0.12 -18.08
C ALA A 37 0.81 1.23 -18.80
N GLU A 38 -0.12 1.61 -19.66
CA GLU A 38 -0.07 2.90 -20.36
C GLU A 38 -0.24 4.07 -19.39
N GLN A 39 -1.24 4.01 -18.52
CA GLN A 39 -1.44 5.00 -17.46
C GLN A 39 -0.28 5.05 -16.48
N ALA A 40 0.33 3.90 -16.16
CA ALA A 40 1.52 3.84 -15.31
C ALA A 40 2.69 4.64 -15.91
N LYS A 41 2.96 4.48 -17.22
CA LYS A 41 3.99 5.25 -17.93
C LYS A 41 3.68 6.75 -17.94
N ILE A 42 2.44 7.12 -18.21
CA ILE A 42 2.01 8.53 -18.19
C ILE A 42 2.21 9.13 -16.79
N ALA A 43 1.88 8.38 -15.73
CA ALA A 43 2.08 8.83 -14.36
C ALA A 43 3.57 9.05 -14.03
N GLU A 44 4.43 8.13 -14.46
CA GLU A 44 5.89 8.25 -14.30
C GLU A 44 6.45 9.46 -15.07
N GLU A 45 6.06 9.64 -16.33
CA GLU A 45 6.45 10.79 -17.16
C GLU A 45 5.94 12.14 -16.57
N ALA A 46 4.79 12.14 -15.91
CA ALA A 46 4.24 13.29 -15.21
C ALA A 46 4.93 13.59 -13.87
N GLY A 47 5.88 12.76 -13.43
CA GLY A 47 6.65 12.97 -12.20
C GLY A 47 5.99 12.40 -10.94
N ALA A 48 5.12 11.40 -11.06
CA ALA A 48 4.63 10.66 -9.90
C ALA A 48 5.81 10.01 -9.14
N CYS A 49 5.77 10.05 -7.81
CA CYS A 49 6.79 9.38 -7.00
C CYS A 49 6.55 7.88 -6.85
N ALA A 50 5.29 7.44 -7.05
CA ALA A 50 4.87 6.05 -7.08
C ALA A 50 3.53 5.92 -7.82
N VAL A 51 3.17 4.71 -8.22
CA VAL A 51 1.85 4.39 -8.78
C VAL A 51 1.12 3.40 -7.89
N MET A 52 -0.21 3.47 -7.88
CA MET A 52 -1.09 2.54 -7.19
C MET A 52 -1.85 1.73 -8.24
N ALA A 53 -1.65 0.41 -8.26
CA ALA A 53 -2.28 -0.50 -9.22
C ALA A 53 -3.64 -0.99 -8.73
N LEU A 54 -4.68 -0.77 -9.53
CA LEU A 54 -6.06 -1.16 -9.25
C LEU A 54 -6.80 -1.50 -10.56
N GLU A 55 -7.74 -2.46 -10.55
CA GLU A 55 -8.50 -2.81 -11.76
C GLU A 55 -9.50 -1.73 -12.18
N ARG A 56 -10.03 -0.97 -11.21
CA ARG A 56 -11.04 0.05 -11.41
C ARG A 56 -10.77 1.20 -10.48
N VAL A 57 -10.85 2.43 -10.99
CA VAL A 57 -10.69 3.63 -10.15
C VAL A 57 -11.83 3.75 -9.13
N PRO A 58 -11.63 4.43 -7.98
CA PRO A 58 -12.65 4.54 -6.94
C PRO A 58 -14.01 5.09 -7.42
N ALA A 59 -13.99 5.99 -8.41
CA ALA A 59 -15.20 6.52 -9.01
C ALA A 59 -16.03 5.43 -9.72
N ASP A 60 -15.37 4.53 -10.45
CA ASP A 60 -16.00 3.42 -11.16
C ASP A 60 -16.47 2.34 -10.18
N ILE A 61 -15.68 2.03 -9.14
CA ILE A 61 -16.09 1.10 -8.08
C ILE A 61 -17.42 1.54 -7.45
N ARG A 62 -17.60 2.83 -7.19
CA ARG A 62 -18.85 3.37 -6.65
C ARG A 62 -20.02 3.28 -7.62
N LYS A 63 -19.76 3.55 -8.90
CA LYS A 63 -20.80 3.57 -9.95
C LYS A 63 -21.30 2.16 -10.28
N ASP A 64 -20.38 1.21 -10.42
CA ASP A 64 -20.67 -0.16 -10.83
C ASP A 64 -21.22 -1.01 -9.69
N GLY A 65 -20.87 -0.67 -8.45
CA GLY A 65 -21.17 -1.46 -7.27
C GLY A 65 -20.49 -2.84 -7.30
N GLY A 66 -21.06 -3.77 -6.54
CA GLY A 66 -20.54 -5.13 -6.40
C GLY A 66 -19.33 -5.23 -5.46
N VAL A 67 -18.64 -6.37 -5.53
CA VAL A 67 -17.49 -6.65 -4.65
C VAL A 67 -16.20 -6.18 -5.31
N ALA A 68 -15.52 -5.22 -4.68
CA ALA A 68 -14.20 -4.76 -5.08
C ALA A 68 -13.12 -5.52 -4.29
N ARG A 69 -12.13 -6.08 -5.00
CA ARG A 69 -11.08 -6.95 -4.45
C ARG A 69 -9.69 -6.47 -4.86
N MET A 70 -8.65 -7.17 -4.40
CA MET A 70 -7.28 -7.01 -4.91
C MET A 70 -7.26 -7.24 -6.43
N SER A 71 -6.46 -6.46 -7.14
CA SER A 71 -6.24 -6.58 -8.59
C SER A 71 -5.62 -7.91 -8.99
N ASP A 72 -5.92 -8.37 -10.20
CA ASP A 72 -5.25 -9.53 -10.79
C ASP A 72 -3.71 -9.36 -10.74
N PRO A 73 -2.97 -10.35 -10.19
CA PRO A 73 -1.51 -10.38 -10.19
C PRO A 73 -0.86 -10.10 -11.55
N ARG A 74 -1.51 -10.47 -12.67
CA ARG A 74 -1.04 -10.21 -14.03
C ARG A 74 -0.99 -8.71 -14.32
N LEU A 75 -2.05 -7.97 -13.96
CA LEU A 75 -2.11 -6.52 -14.13
C LEU A 75 -1.00 -5.83 -13.32
N ILE A 76 -0.81 -6.25 -12.07
CA ILE A 76 0.23 -5.70 -11.20
C ILE A 76 1.61 -5.92 -11.80
N LYS A 77 1.90 -7.15 -12.28
CA LYS A 77 3.18 -7.46 -12.95
C LYS A 77 3.39 -6.66 -14.23
N GLU A 78 2.33 -6.44 -15.00
CA GLU A 78 2.40 -5.63 -16.21
C GLU A 78 2.79 -4.18 -15.88
N ILE A 79 2.17 -3.59 -14.85
CA ILE A 79 2.50 -2.25 -14.36
C ILE A 79 3.94 -2.20 -13.82
N GLN A 80 4.35 -3.17 -12.99
CA GLN A 80 5.74 -3.26 -12.48
C GLN A 80 6.77 -3.35 -13.61
N ALA A 81 6.46 -4.03 -14.72
CA ALA A 81 7.35 -4.12 -15.86
C ALA A 81 7.36 -2.85 -16.73
N ALA A 82 6.36 -1.98 -16.57
CA ALA A 82 6.17 -0.79 -17.40
C ALA A 82 6.86 0.46 -16.87
N VAL A 83 7.11 0.55 -15.56
CA VAL A 83 7.67 1.74 -14.87
C VAL A 83 8.86 1.39 -14.00
N THR A 84 9.66 2.39 -13.66
CA THR A 84 10.81 2.28 -12.74
C THR A 84 10.53 2.82 -11.34
N ILE A 85 9.49 3.63 -11.18
CA ILE A 85 9.01 4.12 -9.88
C ILE A 85 8.29 3.02 -9.08
N PRO A 86 8.25 3.14 -7.74
CA PRO A 86 7.58 2.17 -6.87
C PRO A 86 6.11 1.89 -7.25
N VAL A 87 5.72 0.63 -7.14
CA VAL A 87 4.36 0.15 -7.44
C VAL A 87 3.69 -0.33 -6.17
N PHE A 88 2.59 0.33 -5.82
CA PHE A 88 1.73 -0.01 -4.70
C PHE A 88 0.51 -0.78 -5.20
N ALA A 89 -0.12 -1.56 -4.32
CA ALA A 89 -1.36 -2.25 -4.65
C ALA A 89 -2.28 -2.35 -3.44
N LYS A 90 -3.59 -2.45 -3.71
CA LYS A 90 -4.64 -2.46 -2.68
C LYS A 90 -5.03 -3.87 -2.26
N VAL A 91 -5.32 -4.03 -0.97
CA VAL A 91 -5.96 -5.23 -0.40
C VAL A 91 -7.20 -4.83 0.38
N ARG A 92 -8.14 -5.78 0.52
CA ARG A 92 -9.32 -5.59 1.34
C ARG A 92 -8.95 -5.53 2.83
N ILE A 93 -9.70 -4.74 3.60
CA ILE A 93 -9.55 -4.70 5.07
C ILE A 93 -9.67 -6.10 5.65
N GLY A 94 -8.68 -6.49 6.45
CA GLY A 94 -8.61 -7.79 7.12
C GLY A 94 -8.18 -8.97 6.24
N HIS A 95 -8.01 -8.80 4.92
CA HIS A 95 -7.68 -9.90 4.02
C HIS A 95 -6.18 -10.20 3.95
N PHE A 96 -5.60 -10.75 5.01
CA PHE A 96 -4.16 -11.02 5.11
C PHE A 96 -3.61 -11.93 3.99
N VAL A 97 -4.43 -12.83 3.42
CA VAL A 97 -4.00 -13.69 2.30
C VAL A 97 -3.80 -12.88 1.00
N GLU A 98 -4.55 -11.80 0.79
CA GLU A 98 -4.32 -10.91 -0.37
C GLU A 98 -3.00 -10.18 -0.17
N ALA A 99 -2.72 -9.74 1.06
CA ALA A 99 -1.43 -9.14 1.39
C ALA A 99 -0.25 -10.09 1.22
N GLN A 100 -0.41 -11.38 1.56
CA GLN A 100 0.62 -12.40 1.31
C GLN A 100 0.90 -12.59 -0.18
N ILE A 101 -0.14 -12.55 -1.02
CA ILE A 101 0.02 -12.62 -2.48
C ILE A 101 0.79 -11.40 -2.97
N LEU A 102 0.42 -10.18 -2.55
CA LEU A 102 1.11 -8.96 -2.96
C LEU A 102 2.56 -8.90 -2.48
N GLU A 103 2.84 -9.35 -1.26
CA GLU A 103 4.21 -9.47 -0.76
C GLU A 103 5.03 -10.45 -1.60
N ALA A 104 4.45 -11.59 -2.01
CA ALA A 104 5.10 -12.55 -2.90
C ALA A 104 5.34 -11.98 -4.32
N LEU A 105 4.47 -11.06 -4.78
CA LEU A 105 4.66 -10.29 -6.01
C LEU A 105 5.69 -9.16 -5.87
N LYS A 106 6.20 -8.93 -4.65
CA LYS A 106 7.20 -7.90 -4.34
C LYS A 106 6.74 -6.50 -4.74
N VAL A 107 5.50 -6.16 -4.44
CA VAL A 107 5.06 -4.76 -4.50
C VAL A 107 5.81 -3.95 -3.45
N ASP A 108 6.00 -2.66 -3.70
CA ASP A 108 6.81 -1.80 -2.84
C ASP A 108 6.07 -1.38 -1.56
N MET A 109 4.74 -1.29 -1.63
CA MET A 109 3.88 -1.01 -0.47
C MET A 109 2.46 -1.53 -0.70
N ILE A 110 1.79 -1.94 0.38
CA ILE A 110 0.41 -2.41 0.35
C ILE A 110 -0.53 -1.35 0.95
N ASP A 111 -1.63 -1.04 0.28
CA ASP A 111 -2.72 -0.21 0.84
C ASP A 111 -3.86 -1.11 1.34
N GLU A 112 -3.98 -1.24 2.66
CA GLU A 112 -5.17 -1.86 3.28
C GLU A 112 -6.32 -0.86 3.20
N SER A 113 -7.17 -1.03 2.18
CA SER A 113 -8.00 0.06 1.70
C SER A 113 -9.48 -0.15 2.00
N GLU A 114 -10.08 0.87 2.64
CA GLU A 114 -11.52 1.02 2.87
C GLU A 114 -12.34 1.27 1.59
N VAL A 115 -11.67 1.51 0.47
CA VAL A 115 -12.32 1.68 -0.85
C VAL A 115 -12.73 0.33 -1.43
N LEU A 116 -12.04 -0.75 -1.05
CA LEU A 116 -12.42 -2.11 -1.42
C LEU A 116 -13.46 -2.66 -0.44
N THR A 117 -14.20 -3.69 -0.87
CA THR A 117 -15.17 -4.35 0.01
C THR A 117 -14.43 -5.04 1.16
N PRO A 118 -14.72 -4.75 2.44
CA PRO A 118 -14.06 -5.40 3.57
C PRO A 118 -14.16 -6.93 3.50
N ALA A 119 -13.11 -7.62 3.94
CA ALA A 119 -13.13 -9.07 4.09
C ALA A 119 -13.35 -9.51 5.54
N ASP A 120 -12.94 -8.67 6.49
CA ASP A 120 -13.24 -8.78 7.92
C ASP A 120 -13.76 -7.43 8.41
N ASP A 121 -14.93 -7.43 9.04
CA ASP A 121 -15.59 -6.21 9.54
C ASP A 121 -15.11 -5.80 10.93
N GLN A 122 -14.37 -6.67 11.63
CA GLN A 122 -13.92 -6.49 13.01
C GLN A 122 -12.42 -6.20 13.09
N HIS A 123 -11.62 -6.85 12.25
CA HIS A 123 -10.16 -6.81 12.34
C HIS A 123 -9.50 -6.28 11.08
N HIS A 124 -8.46 -5.48 11.28
CA HIS A 124 -7.50 -5.14 10.23
C HIS A 124 -6.37 -6.18 10.23
N ILE A 125 -5.58 -6.18 9.15
CA ILE A 125 -4.40 -7.05 9.02
C ILE A 125 -3.38 -6.69 10.12
N ASP A 126 -2.81 -7.69 10.78
CA ASP A 126 -1.57 -7.51 11.57
C ASP A 126 -0.40 -7.32 10.59
N LYS A 127 0.05 -6.08 10.44
CA LYS A 127 1.06 -5.67 9.45
C LYS A 127 2.48 -5.88 9.96
N THR A 128 2.64 -6.24 11.24
CA THR A 128 3.95 -6.47 11.85
C THR A 128 4.62 -7.73 11.31
N GLY A 129 3.82 -8.75 10.95
CA GLY A 129 4.30 -10.02 10.39
C GLY A 129 4.77 -9.97 8.93
N PHE A 130 4.52 -8.87 8.22
CA PHE A 130 4.94 -8.68 6.84
C PHE A 130 6.29 -7.96 6.76
N LYS A 131 7.05 -8.17 5.69
CA LYS A 131 8.25 -7.38 5.38
C LYS A 131 7.91 -6.14 4.56
N VAL A 132 6.94 -6.26 3.66
CA VAL A 132 6.43 -5.12 2.86
C VAL A 132 5.76 -4.08 3.77
N PRO A 133 6.00 -2.78 3.58
CA PRO A 133 5.32 -1.74 4.34
C PRO A 133 3.86 -1.60 3.93
N PHE A 134 3.05 -1.05 4.85
CA PHE A 134 1.63 -0.79 4.64
C PHE A 134 1.30 0.69 4.75
N VAL A 135 0.38 1.14 3.90
CA VAL A 135 -0.37 2.38 4.04
C VAL A 135 -1.80 2.07 4.47
N CYS A 136 -2.34 2.85 5.40
CA CYS A 136 -3.73 2.72 5.85
C CYS A 136 -4.46 4.08 5.84
N GLY A 137 -5.75 4.05 5.56
CA GLY A 137 -6.63 5.20 5.69
C GLY A 137 -7.03 5.50 7.14
N ALA A 138 -7.07 6.78 7.52
CA ALA A 138 -7.64 7.24 8.79
C ALA A 138 -8.50 8.50 8.61
N ARG A 139 -9.57 8.64 9.42
CA ARG A 139 -10.40 9.88 9.51
C ARG A 139 -10.05 10.77 10.68
N ASN A 140 -9.38 10.24 11.69
CA ASN A 140 -9.05 10.92 12.93
C ASN A 140 -7.79 10.31 13.55
N LEU A 141 -7.25 10.98 14.57
CA LEU A 141 -6.05 10.54 15.28
C LEU A 141 -6.21 9.15 15.90
N GLY A 142 -7.38 8.83 16.46
CA GLY A 142 -7.64 7.53 17.07
C GLY A 142 -7.54 6.38 16.07
N GLU A 143 -8.10 6.55 14.86
CA GLU A 143 -7.91 5.59 13.77
C GLU A 143 -6.45 5.48 13.35
N ALA A 144 -5.77 6.62 13.16
CA ALA A 144 -4.37 6.63 12.74
C ALA A 144 -3.46 5.89 13.73
N LEU A 145 -3.59 6.16 15.04
CA LEU A 145 -2.80 5.51 16.07
C LEU A 145 -3.05 4.00 16.15
N ARG A 146 -4.30 3.55 15.97
CA ARG A 146 -4.60 2.11 15.89
C ARG A 146 -3.93 1.44 14.69
N ARG A 147 -4.01 2.05 13.50
CA ARG A 147 -3.35 1.53 12.30
C ARG A 147 -1.83 1.47 12.43
N ILE A 148 -1.23 2.48 13.05
CA ILE A 148 0.21 2.49 13.35
C ILE A 148 0.56 1.38 14.35
N ALA A 149 -0.23 1.19 15.41
CA ALA A 149 -0.02 0.12 16.39
C ALA A 149 -0.09 -1.28 15.78
N GLU A 150 -0.91 -1.46 14.74
CA GLU A 150 -0.99 -2.68 13.93
C GLU A 150 0.16 -2.84 12.93
N GLY A 151 1.05 -1.85 12.79
CA GLY A 151 2.23 -1.91 11.93
C GLY A 151 2.15 -1.13 10.62
N ALA A 152 1.18 -0.21 10.45
CA ALA A 152 1.17 0.69 9.28
C ALA A 152 2.39 1.62 9.29
N ALA A 153 3.11 1.67 8.16
CA ALA A 153 4.30 2.50 7.98
C ALA A 153 3.96 3.90 7.42
N MET A 154 2.79 4.03 6.81
CA MET A 154 2.27 5.27 6.24
C MET A 154 0.77 5.40 6.55
N ILE A 155 0.30 6.63 6.77
CA ILE A 155 -1.13 6.93 6.96
C ILE A 155 -1.56 7.92 5.89
N ARG A 156 -2.73 7.69 5.30
CA ARG A 156 -3.43 8.62 4.41
C ARG A 156 -4.78 9.00 4.99
N THR A 157 -5.32 10.15 4.59
CA THR A 157 -6.70 10.50 4.91
C THR A 157 -7.66 9.63 4.08
N LYS A 158 -8.80 9.22 4.66
CA LYS A 158 -9.81 8.45 3.91
C LYS A 158 -10.52 9.30 2.85
N GLY A 159 -10.82 10.57 3.17
CA GLY A 159 -11.60 11.43 2.29
C GLY A 159 -12.96 10.84 1.92
N GLU A 160 -13.51 11.31 0.80
CA GLU A 160 -14.58 10.64 0.06
C GLU A 160 -14.03 10.18 -1.29
N ALA A 161 -13.35 9.03 -1.29
CA ALA A 161 -12.70 8.52 -2.50
C ALA A 161 -13.68 8.47 -3.70
N GLY A 162 -13.32 9.09 -4.82
CA GLY A 162 -14.11 9.10 -6.05
C GLY A 162 -15.16 10.22 -6.19
N THR A 163 -15.31 11.14 -5.24
CA THR A 163 -16.31 12.24 -5.34
C THR A 163 -15.78 13.54 -5.93
N GLY A 164 -14.46 13.66 -6.12
CA GLY A 164 -13.82 14.87 -6.65
C GLY A 164 -13.93 16.10 -5.74
N THR A 165 -14.37 15.91 -4.50
CA THR A 165 -14.55 16.98 -3.50
C THR A 165 -13.51 16.84 -2.39
N TYR A 166 -12.96 17.96 -1.92
CA TYR A 166 -12.09 17.99 -0.75
C TYR A 166 -12.93 18.11 0.52
N LEU A 167 -12.59 17.34 1.56
CA LEU A 167 -13.14 17.56 2.90
C LEU A 167 -12.52 18.85 3.46
N PHE A 168 -13.30 19.92 3.50
CA PHE A 168 -13.07 21.08 4.36
C PHE A 168 -14.07 21.04 5.52
#